data_AF-A0A0S8JUZ4-F1
#
_entry.id   AF-A0A0S8JUZ4-F1
#
_cell.length_a   1.000
_cell.length_b   1.000
_cell.length_c   1.000
_cell.angle_alpha   90.00
_cell.angle_beta   90.00
_cell.angle_gamma   90.00
#
_symmetry.space_group_name_H-M   'P 1'
#
loop_
_entity.id
_entity.type
_entity.pdbx_description
1 polymer ?
#
loop_
_entity_poly.entity_id
_entity_poly.type
_entity_poly.pdbx_seq_one_letter_code
_entity_poly.pdbx_strand_id
1 'polypeptide(L)'
;MLATGCEKKVEDPVACYKLSIKKEGEIIVLSEPYSVDAGREIHFENCGKADFYAFFSGTPGHVWAEFNPSDLTTTGADTGAGGHMNYTYQTPGQYNATFVLTNRQVGDAQDYKQVTVDYLITVTEAEE
;
A
#
# COMPACT_ATOMS: atom_id res chain seq x y z
N MET A 1 17.18 5.98 39.55
CA MET A 1 17.11 6.78 38.31
C MET A 1 16.43 5.91 37.28
N LEU A 2 15.18 6.22 36.94
CA LEU A 2 14.48 5.56 35.84
C LEU A 2 15.23 5.95 34.57
N ALA A 3 15.75 4.95 33.85
CA ALA A 3 16.27 5.19 32.52
C ALA A 3 15.10 5.76 31.70
N THR A 4 15.17 7.05 31.37
CA THR A 4 14.35 7.66 30.33
C THR A 4 14.71 6.90 29.07
N GLY A 5 13.93 5.85 28.77
CA GLY A 5 14.04 5.15 27.50
C GLY A 5 13.97 6.21 26.41
N CYS A 6 14.90 6.17 25.47
CA CYS A 6 14.81 6.98 24.27
C CYS A 6 13.45 6.70 23.63
N GLU A 7 12.47 7.59 23.84
CA GLU A 7 11.23 7.58 23.08
C GLU A 7 11.65 7.89 21.64
N LYS A 8 11.80 6.83 20.83
CA LYS A 8 12.04 6.97 19.40
C LYS A 8 10.83 7.70 18.84
N LYS A 9 11.01 8.94 18.38
CA LYS A 9 9.96 9.69 17.70
C LYS A 9 9.46 8.89 16.50
N VAL A 10 8.15 8.91 16.27
CA VAL A 10 7.54 8.30 15.09
C VAL A 10 8.08 9.00 13.84
N GLU A 11 8.61 8.21 12.91
CA GLU A 11 9.18 8.67 11.64
C GLU A 11 8.10 8.61 10.55
N ASP A 12 8.16 9.52 9.58
CA ASP A 12 7.28 9.46 8.41
C ASP A 12 7.50 8.14 7.65
N PRO A 13 6.45 7.43 7.21
CA PRO A 13 6.62 6.21 6.44
C PRO A 13 7.29 6.50 5.10
N VAL A 14 8.12 5.58 4.63
CA VAL A 14 8.78 5.71 3.33
C VAL A 14 7.82 5.28 2.23
N ALA A 15 7.36 6.23 1.42
CA ALA A 15 6.53 5.99 0.23
C ALA A 15 7.37 5.38 -0.91
N CYS A 16 7.38 4.05 -1.01
CA CYS A 16 8.05 3.34 -2.10
C CYS A 16 7.28 2.07 -2.44
N TYR A 17 6.75 1.96 -3.67
CA TYR A 17 6.29 0.69 -4.21
C TYR A 17 6.87 0.40 -5.59
N LYS A 18 6.97 -0.88 -5.90
CA LYS A 18 7.17 -1.40 -7.25
C LYS A 18 5.91 -2.11 -7.70
N LEU A 19 5.40 -1.73 -8.86
CA LEU A 19 4.26 -2.40 -9.50
C LEU A 19 4.79 -3.37 -10.53
N SER A 20 4.27 -4.58 -10.58
CA SER A 20 4.67 -5.59 -11.56
C SER A 20 3.51 -6.51 -11.95
N ILE A 21 3.64 -7.18 -13.09
CA ILE A 21 2.71 -8.21 -13.56
C ILE A 21 3.50 -9.46 -13.95
N LYS A 22 2.82 -10.61 -14.00
CA LYS A 22 3.39 -11.84 -14.56
C LYS A 22 2.82 -12.08 -15.97
N LYS A 23 3.66 -12.04 -17.00
CA LYS A 23 3.31 -12.34 -18.41
C LYS A 23 4.19 -13.50 -18.90
N GLU A 24 3.56 -14.59 -19.34
CA GLU A 24 4.28 -15.75 -19.94
C GLU A 24 5.41 -16.35 -19.08
N GLY A 25 5.34 -16.21 -17.75
CA GLY A 25 6.37 -16.67 -16.83
C GLY A 25 7.45 -15.65 -16.51
N GLU A 26 7.45 -14.50 -17.18
CA GLU A 26 8.31 -13.34 -16.91
C GLU A 26 7.61 -12.35 -15.97
N ILE A 27 8.40 -11.67 -15.12
CA ILE A 27 7.93 -10.57 -14.26
C ILE A 27 8.26 -9.26 -14.98
N ILE A 28 7.22 -8.50 -15.31
CA ILE A 28 7.34 -7.19 -15.95
C ILE A 28 7.09 -6.12 -14.89
N VAL A 29 8.07 -5.25 -14.64
CA VAL A 29 7.90 -4.08 -13.78
C VAL A 29 7.19 -2.98 -14.56
N LEU A 30 6.08 -2.48 -14.04
CA LEU A 30 5.33 -1.38 -14.63
C LEU A 30 6.00 -0.04 -14.32
N SER A 31 5.87 0.92 -15.22
CA SER A 31 6.37 2.29 -15.06
C SER A 31 5.27 3.30 -15.35
N GLU A 32 5.42 4.53 -14.87
CA GLU A 32 4.43 5.59 -15.11
C GLU A 32 4.41 6.05 -16.58
N PRO A 33 3.22 6.24 -17.19
CA PRO A 33 1.89 5.93 -16.65
C PRO A 33 1.61 4.41 -16.67
N TYR A 34 1.07 3.89 -15.57
CA TYR A 34 0.84 2.45 -15.41
C TYR A 34 -0.32 1.97 -16.30
N SER A 35 -0.07 0.96 -17.12
CA SER A 35 -1.09 0.34 -17.99
C SER A 35 -1.07 -1.19 -17.86
N VAL A 36 -2.25 -1.80 -17.89
CA VAL A 36 -2.43 -3.26 -17.78
C VAL A 36 -3.73 -3.72 -18.44
N ASP A 37 -3.77 -4.94 -18.96
CA ASP A 37 -5.01 -5.51 -19.51
C ASP A 37 -5.99 -5.92 -18.41
N ALA A 38 -7.28 -5.76 -18.66
CA ALA A 38 -8.33 -6.26 -17.78
C ALA A 38 -8.17 -7.76 -17.51
N GLY A 39 -8.39 -8.18 -16.27
CA GLY A 39 -8.23 -9.57 -15.82
C GLY A 39 -6.79 -9.97 -15.50
N ARG A 40 -5.78 -9.11 -15.72
CA ARG A 40 -4.40 -9.35 -15.26
C ARG A 40 -4.22 -8.89 -13.82
N GLU A 41 -3.55 -9.73 -13.03
CA GLU A 41 -3.18 -9.42 -11.65
C GLU A 41 -1.97 -8.49 -11.62
N ILE A 42 -2.10 -7.36 -10.93
CA ILE A 42 -1.00 -6.45 -10.59
C ILE A 42 -0.49 -6.81 -9.21
N HIS A 43 0.81 -7.05 -9.11
CA HIS A 43 1.55 -7.24 -7.87
C HIS A 43 2.16 -5.90 -7.44
N PHE A 44 1.77 -5.42 -6.27
CA PHE A 44 2.30 -4.23 -5.62
C PHE A 44 3.25 -4.67 -4.51
N GLU A 45 4.54 -4.40 -4.68
CA GLU A 45 5.57 -4.69 -3.68
C GLU A 45 5.94 -3.41 -2.94
N ASN A 46 5.73 -3.38 -1.61
CA ASN A 46 6.19 -2.27 -0.78
C ASN A 46 7.71 -2.36 -0.60
N CYS A 47 8.44 -1.43 -1.22
CA CYS A 47 9.89 -1.26 -1.04
C CYS A 47 10.23 -0.28 0.09
N GLY A 48 9.22 0.40 0.63
CA GLY A 48 9.31 1.25 1.80
C GLY A 48 9.23 0.44 3.10
N LYS A 49 9.58 1.09 4.21
CA LYS A 49 9.33 0.55 5.55
C LYS A 49 8.20 1.37 6.16
N ALA A 50 7.02 0.78 6.18
CA ALA A 50 5.88 1.27 6.95
C ALA A 50 5.45 0.18 7.93
N ASP A 51 4.96 0.56 9.10
CA ASP A 51 4.45 -0.40 10.08
C ASP A 51 3.14 -1.04 9.58
N PHE A 52 2.30 -0.24 8.91
CA PHE A 52 1.00 -0.65 8.35
C PHE A 52 0.77 -0.05 6.97
N TYR A 53 -0.04 -0.73 6.16
CA TYR A 53 -0.56 -0.18 4.91
C TYR A 53 -2.04 -0.54 4.72
N ALA A 54 -2.78 0.37 4.10
CA ALA A 54 -4.10 0.13 3.54
C ALA A 54 -4.06 0.36 2.03
N PHE A 55 -4.81 -0.42 1.27
CA PHE A 55 -4.92 -0.30 -0.19
C PHE A 55 -6.36 -0.04 -0.61
N PHE A 56 -6.53 0.94 -1.49
CA PHE A 56 -7.79 1.30 -2.13
C PHE A 56 -7.59 1.21 -3.64
N SER A 57 -8.35 0.36 -4.33
CA SER A 57 -8.16 0.16 -5.77
C SER A 57 -8.73 1.30 -6.64
N GLY A 58 -9.54 2.20 -6.07
CA GLY A 58 -10.30 3.17 -6.85
C GLY A 58 -11.47 2.58 -7.65
N THR A 59 -11.73 1.27 -7.51
CA THR A 59 -12.90 0.63 -8.13
C THR A 59 -14.19 1.18 -7.52
N PRO A 60 -15.19 1.58 -8.33
CA PRO A 60 -16.46 2.10 -7.82
C PRO A 60 -17.14 1.15 -6.83
N GLY A 61 -17.79 1.70 -5.80
CA GLY A 61 -18.48 0.92 -4.76
C GLY A 61 -17.60 0.51 -3.57
N HIS A 62 -16.29 0.68 -3.67
CA HIS A 62 -15.38 0.59 -2.51
C HIS A 62 -15.19 1.99 -1.93
N VAL A 63 -15.74 2.21 -0.73
CA VAL A 63 -15.67 3.52 -0.06
C VAL A 63 -14.36 3.63 0.70
N TRP A 64 -13.79 4.84 0.71
CA TRP A 64 -12.73 5.23 1.64
C TRP A 64 -13.27 5.07 3.07
N ALA A 65 -13.02 3.93 3.70
CA ALA A 65 -13.13 3.87 5.15
C ALA A 65 -11.98 4.70 5.68
N GLU A 66 -12.27 5.78 6.42
CA GLU A 66 -11.24 6.56 7.10
C GLU A 66 -10.45 5.58 7.96
N PHE A 67 -9.21 5.28 7.54
CA PHE A 67 -8.38 4.33 8.27
C PHE A 67 -8.06 4.95 9.63
N ASN A 68 -8.60 4.35 10.69
CA ASN A 68 -8.32 4.78 12.05
C ASN A 68 -7.23 3.89 12.65
N PRO A 69 -6.03 4.42 12.95
CA PRO A 69 -4.94 3.65 13.53
C PRO A 69 -5.27 2.97 14.87
N SER A 70 -6.33 3.41 15.57
CA SER A 70 -6.83 2.77 16.78
C SER A 70 -7.52 1.42 16.55
N ASP A 71 -7.99 1.13 15.33
CA ASP A 71 -8.68 -0.12 15.00
C ASP A 71 -7.72 -1.32 14.97
N LEU A 72 -6.43 -1.05 14.85
CA LEU A 72 -5.37 -2.04 14.95
C LEU A 72 -5.00 -2.21 16.43
N THR A 73 -5.63 -3.14 17.13
CA THR A 73 -5.23 -3.47 18.51
C THR A 73 -3.75 -3.88 18.55
N THR A 74 -2.98 -3.16 19.38
CA THR A 74 -1.52 -3.25 19.49
C THR A 74 -1.07 -4.60 20.03
N THR A 75 -0.81 -5.57 19.15
CA THR A 75 0.25 -6.55 19.42
C THR A 75 1.50 -6.00 18.80
N GLY A 76 2.43 -5.54 19.65
CA GLY A 76 3.75 -5.10 19.22
C GLY A 76 4.38 -6.18 18.35
N ALA A 77 4.48 -5.89 17.06
CA ALA A 77 5.36 -6.57 16.16
C ALA A 77 6.02 -5.47 15.35
N ASP A 78 7.25 -5.15 15.73
CA ASP A 78 8.26 -4.69 14.77
C ASP A 78 8.17 -5.63 13.57
N THR A 79 7.46 -5.21 12.53
CA THR A 79 7.55 -5.88 11.24
C THR A 79 8.11 -4.86 10.30
N GLY A 80 9.38 -5.04 9.93
CA GLY A 80 9.86 -4.64 8.62
C GLY A 80 9.06 -5.39 7.56
N ALA A 81 7.76 -5.07 7.45
CA ALA A 81 6.81 -5.74 6.59
C ALA A 81 7.13 -5.29 5.17
N GLY A 82 8.01 -6.05 4.51
CA GLY A 82 7.91 -6.27 3.08
C GLY A 82 6.51 -6.84 2.83
N GLY A 83 5.54 -5.95 2.67
CA GLY A 83 4.17 -6.27 2.32
C GLY A 83 4.06 -6.29 0.82
N HIS A 84 3.33 -7.27 0.30
CA HIS A 84 2.85 -7.21 -1.07
C HIS A 84 1.33 -7.37 -1.07
N MET A 85 0.71 -6.82 -2.11
CA MET A 85 -0.72 -6.95 -2.34
C MET A 85 -0.94 -7.17 -3.83
N ASN A 86 -1.89 -8.05 -4.15
CA ASN A 86 -2.26 -8.36 -5.51
C ASN A 86 -3.68 -7.85 -5.77
N TYR A 87 -3.88 -7.18 -6.90
CA TYR A 87 -5.21 -6.73 -7.32
C TYR A 87 -5.43 -6.92 -8.82
N THR A 88 -6.65 -7.32 -9.18
CA THR A 88 -7.06 -7.54 -10.57
C THR A 88 -8.25 -6.65 -10.91
N TYR A 89 -8.05 -5.72 -11.84
CA TYR A 89 -9.14 -4.92 -12.40
C TYR A 89 -9.87 -5.72 -13.48
N GLN A 90 -11.17 -5.92 -13.33
CA GLN A 90 -11.98 -6.73 -14.24
C GLN A 90 -12.55 -5.95 -15.42
N THR A 91 -12.69 -4.64 -15.29
CA THR A 91 -13.29 -3.78 -16.31
C THR A 91 -12.26 -2.77 -16.82
N PRO A 92 -12.23 -2.49 -18.13
CA PRO A 92 -11.42 -1.41 -18.67
C PRO A 92 -11.84 -0.04 -18.11
N GLY A 93 -10.87 0.86 -17.95
CA GLY A 93 -11.09 2.18 -17.39
C GLY A 93 -9.84 2.79 -16.76
N GLN A 94 -9.99 4.00 -16.20
CA GLN A 94 -8.95 4.64 -15.40
C GLN A 94 -9.30 4.53 -13.92
N TYR A 95 -8.32 4.11 -13.13
CA TYR A 95 -8.45 3.89 -11.70
C TYR A 95 -7.38 4.70 -10.97
N ASN A 96 -7.78 5.41 -9.90
CA ASN A 96 -6.83 6.01 -8.98
C ASN A 96 -6.68 5.08 -7.77
N ALA A 97 -5.63 4.27 -7.78
CA ALA A 97 -5.34 3.33 -6.70
C ALA A 97 -4.49 4.02 -5.65
N THR A 98 -4.90 3.95 -4.39
CA THR A 98 -4.30 4.71 -3.30
C THR A 98 -3.78 3.76 -2.23
N PHE A 99 -2.53 3.94 -1.81
CA PHE A 99 -1.99 3.34 -0.60
C PHE A 99 -1.91 4.38 0.51
N VAL A 100 -2.33 3.98 1.72
CA VAL A 100 -2.12 4.77 2.93
C VAL A 100 -1.12 4.01 3.79
N LEU A 101 0.08 4.55 3.91
CA LEU A 101 1.15 4.00 4.74
C LEU A 101 1.07 4.66 6.11
N THR A 102 1.20 3.88 7.18
CA THR A 102 1.17 4.39 8.56
C THR A 102 2.32 3.84 9.38
N ASN A 103 3.02 4.72 10.09
CA ASN A 103 3.91 4.39 11.18
C ASN A 103 3.29 4.86 12.48
N ARG A 104 3.41 4.08 13.56
CA ARG A 104 2.86 4.47 14.87
C ARG A 104 3.78 4.10 16.02
N GLN A 105 3.64 4.80 17.13
CA GLN A 105 4.33 4.43 18.35
C GLN A 105 3.78 3.15 18.95
N VAL A 106 4.66 2.27 19.44
CA VAL A 106 4.25 1.09 20.20
C VAL A 106 3.63 1.52 21.53
N GLY A 107 2.37 1.13 21.75
CA GLY A 107 1.65 1.41 23.00
C GLY A 107 0.86 2.73 23.01
N ASP A 108 0.97 3.55 21.96
CA ASP A 108 0.12 4.73 21.75
C ASP A 108 -0.41 4.73 20.31
N ALA A 109 -1.68 4.37 20.14
CA ALA A 109 -2.31 4.32 18.82
C ALA A 109 -2.68 5.70 18.25
N GLN A 110 -2.51 6.78 19.02
CA GLN A 110 -2.82 8.15 18.61
C GLN A 110 -1.58 8.93 18.16
N ASP A 111 -0.37 8.50 18.53
CA ASP A 111 0.88 9.02 17.94
C ASP A 111 1.25 8.23 16.69
N TYR A 112 0.86 8.75 15.53
CA TYR A 112 1.11 8.15 14.23
C TYR A 112 1.44 9.18 13.16
N LYS A 113 2.12 8.71 12.11
CA LYS A 113 2.38 9.46 10.88
C LYS A 113 1.93 8.68 9.66
N GLN A 114 1.40 9.40 8.69
CA GLN A 114 0.84 8.82 7.47
C GLN A 114 1.40 9.47 6.22
N VAL A 115 1.54 8.67 5.17
CA VAL A 115 1.76 9.15 3.81
C VAL A 115 0.84 8.39 2.85
N THR A 116 0.28 9.14 1.91
CA THR A 116 -0.57 8.60 0.86
C THR A 116 0.23 8.51 -0.44
N VAL A 117 0.08 7.40 -1.15
CA VAL A 117 0.71 7.18 -2.46
C VAL A 117 -0.37 6.80 -3.46
N ASP A 118 -0.54 7.63 -4.49
CA ASP A 118 -1.54 7.45 -5.53
C ASP A 118 -0.91 6.92 -6.82
N TYR A 119 -1.58 5.97 -7.45
CA TYR A 119 -1.22 5.36 -8.72
C TYR A 119 -2.38 5.53 -9.69
N LEU A 120 -2.14 6.27 -10.78
CA LEU A 120 -3.06 6.31 -11.90
C LEU A 120 -2.85 5.06 -12.78
N ILE A 121 -3.79 4.12 -12.73
CA ILE A 121 -3.75 2.85 -13.44
C ILE A 121 -4.75 2.91 -14.61
N THR A 122 -4.24 2.72 -15.82
CA THR A 122 -5.07 2.54 -17.02
C THR A 122 -5.27 1.05 -17.28
N VAL A 123 -6.52 0.62 -17.30
CA VAL A 123 -6.90 -0.77 -17.59
C VAL A 123 -7.46 -0.82 -19.01
N THR A 124 -6.79 -1.58 -19.87
CA THR A 124 -7.17 -1.79 -21.28
C THR A 124 -8.06 -3.02 -21.43
N GLU A 125 -8.66 -3.20 -22.61
CA GLU A 125 -9.36 -4.45 -22.94
C GLU A 125 -8.40 -5.65 -22.82
N ALA A 126 -8.95 -6.84 -22.51
CA ALA A 126 -8.14 -8.05 -22.47
C ALA A 126 -7.63 -8.37 -23.89
N GLU A 127 -6.34 -8.64 -24.04
CA GLU A 127 -5.80 -9.23 -25.28
C GLU A 127 -6.44 -10.64 -25.45
N GLU A 128 -7.20 -10.85 -26.53
CA GLU A 128 -7.79 -12.15 -26.93
C GLU A 128 -6.73 -13.20 -27.27
#